data_AF-A0A959F0B4-F1
#
_entry.id   AF-A0A959F0B4-F1
#
_cell.length_a   1.000
_cell.length_b   1.000
_cell.length_c   1.000
_cell.angle_alpha   90.00
_cell.angle_beta   90.00
_cell.angle_gamma   90.00
#
_symmetry.space_group_name_H-M   'P 1'
#
loop_
_entity.id
_entity.type
_entity.pdbx_description
1 polymer ?
#
loop_
_entity_poly.entity_id
_entity_poly.type
_entity_poly.pdbx_seq_one_letter_code
_entity_poly.pdbx_strand_id
1 'polypeptide(L)' 'NVTDRIAVQLERHESLLPAVEQFGDYICHETLATDLQLVDSVAGEAIELPDGVNVQIKVELN' A
#
# COMPACT_ATOMS: atom_id res chain seq x y z
N ASN A 1 -25.21 -2.50 -0.43
CA ASN A 1 -24.38 -1.77 -1.41
C ASN A 1 -23.07 -2.53 -1.47
N VAL A 2 -22.73 -3.13 -2.62
CA VAL A 2 -21.44 -3.80 -2.80
C VAL A 2 -20.53 -2.74 -3.41
N THR A 3 -19.48 -2.38 -2.68
CA THR A 3 -18.43 -1.48 -3.16
C THR A 3 -17.23 -2.36 -3.45
N ASP A 4 -16.71 -2.27 -4.67
CA ASP A 4 -15.49 -2.93 -5.06
C ASP A 4 -14.36 -2.54 -4.09
N ARG A 5 -13.65 -3.54 -3.57
CA ARG A 5 -12.53 -3.34 -2.66
C ARG A 5 -11.26 -3.84 -3.31
N ILE A 6 -10.15 -3.25 -2.92
CA ILE A 6 -8.82 -3.60 -3.44
C ILE A 6 -7.94 -4.23 -2.36
N ALA A 7 -6.97 -5.02 -2.78
CA ALA A 7 -5.83 -5.42 -1.96
C ALA A 7 -4.58 -4.64 -2.41
N VAL A 8 -3.81 -4.14 -1.46
CA VAL A 8 -2.62 -3.33 -1.74
C VAL A 8 -1.38 -3.97 -1.13
N GLN A 9 -0.35 -4.14 -1.95
CA GLN A 9 0.99 -4.57 -1.52
C GLN A 9 2.01 -3.52 -1.93
N LEU A 10 2.84 -3.13 -0.98
CA LEU A 10 3.93 -2.18 -1.17
C LEU A 10 5.25 -2.85 -0.87
N GLU A 11 6.27 -2.50 -1.65
CA GLU A 11 7.64 -2.87 -1.35
C GLU A 11 8.04 -2.29 0.01
N ARG A 12 8.60 -3.16 0.86
CA ARG A 12 9.05 -2.80 2.20
C ARG A 12 10.16 -1.78 2.08
N HIS A 13 9.92 -0.61 2.66
CA HIS A 13 10.91 0.44 2.79
C HIS A 13 10.89 0.98 4.23
N GLU A 14 12.07 1.22 4.82
CA GLU A 14 12.19 1.59 6.24
C GLU A 14 11.41 2.86 6.58
N SER A 15 11.42 3.84 5.68
CA SER A 15 10.65 5.09 5.80
C SER A 15 9.13 4.89 5.84
N LEU A 16 8.60 3.76 5.34
CA LEU A 16 7.16 3.49 5.27
C LEU A 16 6.65 2.70 6.46
N LEU A 17 7.53 1.98 7.17
CA LEU A 17 7.14 1.16 8.33
C LEU A 17 6.31 1.97 9.35
N PRO A 18 6.72 3.16 9.79
CA PRO A 18 5.96 3.90 10.81
C PRO A 18 4.58 4.31 10.29
N ALA A 19 4.47 4.65 9.00
CA ALA A 19 3.23 5.10 8.40
C ALA A 19 2.22 3.95 8.26
N VAL A 20 2.67 2.78 7.80
CA VAL A 20 1.80 1.60 7.66
C VAL A 20 1.40 1.05 9.03
N GLU A 21 2.31 1.02 10.01
CA GLU A 21 2.01 0.55 11.37
C GLU A 21 1.04 1.48 12.12
N GLN A 22 1.17 2.79 11.96
CA GLN A 22 0.33 3.76 12.68
C GLN A 22 -0.97 4.09 11.96
N PHE A 23 -0.98 4.05 10.63
CA PHE A 23 -2.09 4.55 9.82
C PHE A 23 -2.63 3.54 8.81
N GLY A 24 -2.23 2.26 8.88
CA GLY A 24 -2.67 1.23 7.93
C GLY A 24 -4.19 1.13 7.79
N ASP A 25 -4.93 1.12 8.89
CA ASP A 25 -6.40 1.10 8.88
C ASP A 25 -7.00 2.36 8.22
N TYR A 26 -6.42 3.54 8.51
CA TYR A 26 -6.86 4.80 7.93
C TYR A 26 -6.63 4.82 6.41
N ILE A 27 -5.43 4.42 5.97
CA ILE A 27 -5.06 4.34 4.55
C ILE A 27 -6.01 3.38 3.82
N CYS A 28 -6.30 2.21 4.41
CA CYS A 28 -7.24 1.26 3.84
C CYS A 28 -8.65 1.84 3.73
N HIS A 29 -9.10 2.60 4.73
CA HIS A 29 -10.42 3.21 4.71
C HIS A 29 -10.58 4.25 3.59
N GLU A 30 -9.59 5.13 3.43
CA GLU A 30 -9.60 6.19 2.40
C GLU A 30 -9.47 5.63 0.98
N THR A 31 -8.84 4.47 0.83
CA THR A 31 -8.59 3.85 -0.49
C THR A 31 -9.53 2.69 -0.81
N LEU A 32 -10.48 2.38 0.09
CA LEU A 32 -11.36 1.20 -0.01
C LEU A 32 -10.58 -0.12 -0.09
N ALA A 33 -9.37 -0.17 0.45
CA ALA A 33 -8.60 -1.40 0.55
C ALA A 33 -9.13 -2.30 1.66
N THR A 34 -9.01 -3.61 1.47
CA THR A 34 -9.22 -4.61 2.54
C THR A 34 -7.97 -4.85 3.35
N ASP A 35 -6.80 -4.65 2.74
CA ASP A 35 -5.52 -4.96 3.34
C ASP A 35 -4.40 -4.14 2.69
N LEU A 36 -3.41 -3.77 3.51
CA LEU A 36 -2.20 -3.07 3.10
C LEU A 36 -0.98 -3.80 3.69
N GLN A 37 -0.17 -4.42 2.83
CA GLN A 37 0.98 -5.21 3.27
C GLN A 37 2.29 -4.65 2.76
N LEU A 38 3.29 -4.62 3.65
CA LEU A 38 4.69 -4.37 3.28
C LEU A 38 5.41 -5.69 3.04
N VAL A 39 5.81 -5.94 1.80
CA VAL A 39 6.47 -7.16 1.34
C VAL A 39 7.88 -6.85 0.82
N ASP A 40 8.84 -7.77 0.98
CA ASP A 40 10.25 -7.48 0.65
C ASP A 40 10.49 -7.22 -0.84
N SER A 41 9.63 -7.75 -1.71
CA SER A 41 9.62 -7.45 -3.13
C SER A 41 8.21 -7.64 -3.67
N VAL A 42 7.75 -6.73 -4.51
CA VAL A 42 6.47 -6.87 -5.21
C VAL A 42 6.67 -6.62 -6.70
N ALA A 43 6.08 -7.48 -7.52
CA ALA A 43 6.02 -7.28 -8.97
C ALA A 43 4.84 -6.34 -9.29
N GLY A 44 5.09 -5.04 -9.13
CA GLY A 44 4.09 -3.98 -9.24
C GLY A 44 4.51 -2.87 -10.19
N GLU A 45 3.83 -1.74 -10.09
CA GLU A 45 4.21 -0.49 -10.73
C GLU A 45 5.18 0.28 -9.83
N ALA A 46 6.22 0.87 -10.42
CA ALA A 46 7.14 1.72 -9.68
C ALA A 46 6.50 3.10 -9.44
N ILE A 47 6.43 3.52 -8.18
CA ILE A 47 5.92 4.85 -7.81
C ILE A 47 6.95 5.60 -6.97
N GLU A 48 6.95 6.93 -7.14
CA GLU A 48 7.72 7.85 -6.31
C GLU A 48 6.79 8.46 -5.26
N LEU A 49 7.11 8.23 -4.00
CA LEU A 49 6.46 8.82 -2.85
C LEU A 49 7.14 10.16 -2.47
N PRO A 50 6.47 11.01 -1.66
CA PRO A 50 7.11 12.20 -1.11
C PRO A 50 8.47 11.89 -0.48
N ASP A 51 9.35 12.88 -0.48
CA ASP A 51 10.75 12.77 -0.01
C ASP A 51 11.66 11.88 -0.89
N GLY A 52 11.24 11.58 -2.12
CA GLY A 52 12.06 10.87 -3.13
C GLY A 52 12.16 9.37 -2.91
N VAL A 53 11.22 8.78 -2.16
CA VAL A 53 11.18 7.35 -1.85
C VAL A 53 10.56 6.61 -3.04
N ASN A 54 11.35 5.78 -3.72
CA ASN A 54 10.84 4.94 -4.81
C ASN A 54 10.52 3.54 -4.29
N VAL A 55 9.30 3.07 -4.55
CA VAL A 55 8.83 1.74 -4.15
C VAL A 55 7.98 1.10 -5.24
N GLN A 56 7.93 -0.22 -5.28
CA GLN A 56 6.93 -0.93 -6.08
C GLN A 56 5.59 -1.02 -5.34
N ILE A 57 4.48 -0.79 -6.05
CA ILE A 57 3.12 -0.97 -5.55
C ILE A 57 2.34 -1.93 -6.45
N LYS A 58 1.58 -2.84 -5.84
CA LYS A 58 0.64 -3.71 -6.54
C LYS A 58 -0.75 -3.52 -5.95
N VAL A 59 -1.71 -3.28 -6.83
CA VAL A 59 -3.12 -3.12 -6.49
C VAL A 59 -3.94 -4.16 -7.25
N GLU A 60 -4.74 -4.93 -6.55
CA GLU A 60 -5.59 -5.98 -7.13
C GLU A 60 -7.03 -5.79 -6.69
N LEU A 61 -7.98 -5.96 -7.62
CA LEU A 61 -9.40 -5.97 -7.32
C LEU A 61 -9.75 -7.30 -6.62
N ASN A 62 -10.48 -7.23 -5.51
CA ASN A 62 -11.00 -8.41 -4.81
C ASN A 62 -12.24 -9.00 -5.47
#